data_AF-A0A157S535-F1
#
_entry.id   AF-A0A157S535-F1
#
_cell.length_a   1.000
_cell.length_b   1.000
_cell.length_c   1.000
_cell.angle_alpha   90.00
_cell.angle_beta   90.00
_cell.angle_gamma   90.00
#
_symmetry.space_group_name_H-M   'P 1'
#
loop_
_entity.id
_entity.type
_entity.pdbx_description
1 polymer ?
#
loop_
_entity_poly.entity_id
_entity_poly.type
_entity_poly.pdbx_seq_one_letter_code
_entity_poly.pdbx_strand_id
1 'polypeptide(L)'
;MSRYVICYQGDCDPPRKEERQVMSSLNKHAATVIEQMPGSLLVDGIEADIAAALDRLEHWTYTPERSVRIRPPRKHIKQPA
;
A
#
# COMPACT_ATOMS: atom_id res chain seq x y z
N MET A 1 -12.33 -6.95 -2.86
CA MET A 1 -10.89 -6.66 -3.01
C MET A 1 -10.56 -5.56 -2.03
N SER A 2 -9.45 -5.71 -1.33
CA SER A 2 -9.02 -4.82 -0.25
C SER A 2 -7.72 -4.16 -0.65
N ARG A 3 -7.54 -2.92 -0.21
CA ARG A 3 -6.33 -2.16 -0.49
C ARG A 3 -5.28 -2.37 0.58
N TYR A 4 -4.05 -2.51 0.15
CA TYR A 4 -2.89 -2.69 1.00
C TYR A 4 -1.77 -1.74 0.57
N VAL A 5 -1.05 -1.24 1.56
CA VAL A 5 0.18 -0.49 1.36
C VAL A 5 1.33 -1.46 1.61
N ILE A 6 2.21 -1.59 0.63
CA ILE A 6 3.45 -2.34 0.76
C ILE A 6 4.55 -1.34 1.07
N CYS A 7 5.31 -1.56 2.14
CA CYS A 7 6.39 -0.69 2.59
C CYS A 7 7.71 -1.46 2.59
N TYR A 8 8.75 -0.79 2.12
CA TYR A 8 10.13 -1.23 2.29
C TYR A 8 10.60 -0.96 3.73
N GLN A 9 11.22 -1.95 4.36
CA GLN A 9 11.70 -1.93 5.75
C GLN A 9 13.24 -1.93 5.85
N GLY A 10 13.96 -1.70 4.76
CA GLY A 10 15.42 -1.59 4.80
C GLY A 10 15.90 -0.23 5.31
N ASP A 11 17.15 -0.19 5.76
CA ASP A 11 17.80 1.02 6.33
C ASP A 11 18.12 2.11 5.28
N CYS A 12 18.06 1.76 3.99
CA CYS A 12 18.36 2.63 2.85
C CYS A 12 17.16 2.67 1.90
N ASP A 13 17.21 3.51 0.86
CA ASP A 13 16.22 3.41 -0.22
C ASP A 13 16.28 2.02 -0.90
N PRO A 14 15.13 1.47 -1.32
CA PRO A 14 15.11 0.18 -2.00
C PRO A 14 15.92 0.24 -3.30
N PRO A 15 16.79 -0.73 -3.57
CA PRO A 15 17.48 -0.78 -4.86
C PRO A 15 16.44 -0.99 -5.97
N ARG A 16 16.59 -0.28 -7.10
CA ARG A 16 15.68 -0.36 -8.27
C ARG A 16 15.42 -1.80 -8.76
N LYS A 17 16.36 -2.72 -8.51
CA LYS A 17 16.21 -4.14 -8.86
C LYS A 17 15.13 -4.81 -8.01
N GLU A 18 15.09 -4.52 -6.72
CA GLU A 18 14.07 -5.05 -5.82
C GLU A 18 12.70 -4.46 -6.11
N GLU A 19 12.61 -3.15 -6.35
CA GLU A 19 11.33 -2.53 -6.75
C GLU A 19 10.73 -3.22 -7.98
N ARG A 20 11.55 -3.48 -9.00
CA ARG A 20 11.12 -4.22 -10.20
C ARG A 20 10.70 -5.64 -9.89
N GLN A 21 11.38 -6.31 -8.96
CA GLN A 21 11.06 -7.67 -8.54
C GLN A 21 9.72 -7.71 -7.81
N VAL A 22 9.45 -6.75 -6.92
CA VAL A 22 8.17 -6.60 -6.21
C VAL A 22 7.04 -6.36 -7.20
N MET A 23 7.19 -5.39 -8.11
CA MET A 23 6.18 -5.12 -9.15
C MET A 23 5.91 -6.34 -10.03
N SER A 24 6.95 -7.09 -10.39
CA SER A 24 6.82 -8.30 -11.20
C SER A 24 6.08 -9.41 -10.46
N SER A 25 6.36 -9.60 -9.17
CA SER A 25 5.64 -10.54 -8.31
C SER A 25 4.17 -10.16 -8.16
N LEU A 26 3.88 -8.89 -7.90
CA LEU A 26 2.50 -8.39 -7.74
C LEU A 26 1.66 -8.60 -9.00
N ASN A 27 2.22 -8.26 -10.17
CA ASN A 27 1.56 -8.51 -11.45
C ASN A 27 1.30 -10.00 -11.69
N LYS A 28 2.21 -10.89 -11.25
CA LYS A 28 2.06 -12.34 -11.38
C LYS A 28 0.96 -12.90 -10.47
N HIS A 29 0.77 -12.31 -9.30
CA HIS A 29 -0.24 -12.70 -8.30
C HIS A 29 -1.56 -11.93 -8.46
N ALA A 30 -1.81 -11.29 -9.61
CA ALA A 30 -3.02 -10.53 -9.90
C ALA A 30 -3.32 -9.37 -8.91
N ALA A 31 -2.32 -8.90 -8.16
CA ALA A 31 -2.44 -7.69 -7.37
C ALA A 31 -2.24 -6.47 -8.29
N THR A 32 -3.20 -5.56 -8.30
CA THR A 32 -3.16 -4.37 -9.15
C THR A 32 -2.47 -3.25 -8.41
N VAL A 33 -1.33 -2.75 -8.92
CA VAL A 33 -0.66 -1.57 -8.36
C VAL A 33 -1.49 -0.33 -8.71
N ILE A 34 -2.05 0.32 -7.69
CA ILE A 34 -2.82 1.56 -7.84
C ILE A 34 -1.86 2.75 -7.94
N GLU A 35 -0.87 2.79 -7.05
CA GLU A 35 0.04 3.93 -6.91
C GLU A 35 1.43 3.45 -6.52
N GLN A 36 2.46 4.09 -7.10
CA GLN A 36 3.85 3.84 -6.80
C GLN A 36 4.48 5.09 -6.18
N MET A 37 5.05 4.93 -5.00
CA MET A 37 5.79 5.94 -4.27
C MET A 37 7.20 5.41 -3.95
N PRO A 38 8.21 6.27 -3.77
CA PRO A 38 9.53 5.82 -3.31
C PRO A 38 9.40 5.05 -1.99
N GLY A 39 9.89 3.81 -1.93
CA GLY A 39 9.80 2.96 -0.73
C GLY A 39 8.40 2.43 -0.38
N SER A 40 7.36 2.76 -1.14
CA SER A 40 6.00 2.30 -0.85
C SER A 40 5.12 2.09 -2.09
N LEU A 41 4.27 1.07 -2.07
CA LEU A 41 3.38 0.71 -3.18
C LEU A 41 1.96 0.54 -2.66
N LEU A 42 0.99 1.21 -3.28
CA LEU A 42 -0.42 0.96 -3.01
C LEU A 42 -0.93 -0.10 -3.98
N VAL A 43 -1.47 -1.19 -3.45
CA VAL A 43 -2.00 -2.31 -4.23
C VAL A 43 -3.44 -2.62 -3.86
N ASP A 44 -4.22 -3.04 -4.85
CA ASP A 44 -5.54 -3.62 -4.66
C ASP A 44 -5.48 -5.11 -4.98
N GLY A 45 -5.99 -5.94 -4.06
CA GLY A 45 -5.91 -7.38 -4.24
C GLY A 45 -6.53 -8.17 -3.09
N ILE A 46 -6.27 -9.47 -3.12
CA ILE A 46 -6.60 -10.41 -2.04
C ILE A 46 -5.37 -10.50 -1.14
N GLU A 47 -5.58 -10.54 0.18
CA GLU A 47 -4.49 -10.61 1.16
C GLU A 47 -3.54 -11.79 0.91
N ALA A 48 -4.10 -12.96 0.60
CA ALA A 48 -3.34 -14.18 0.31
C ALA A 48 -2.40 -14.01 -0.90
N ASP A 49 -2.85 -13.31 -1.93
CA ASP A 49 -2.05 -13.07 -3.14
C ASP A 49 -0.91 -12.08 -2.87
N ILE A 50 -1.19 -11.05 -2.06
CA ILE A 50 -0.19 -10.06 -1.63
C ILE A 50 0.85 -10.72 -0.72
N ALA A 51 0.41 -11.53 0.25
CA ALA A 51 1.29 -12.30 1.12
C ALA A 51 2.19 -13.24 0.31
N ALA A 52 1.62 -13.98 -0.65
CA ALA A 52 2.38 -14.88 -1.54
C ALA A 52 3.38 -14.12 -2.42
N ALA A 53 3.02 -12.92 -2.90
CA ALA A 53 3.92 -12.09 -3.70
C ALA A 53 5.12 -11.56 -2.90
N LEU A 54 4.94 -11.36 -1.58
CA LEU A 54 5.94 -10.79 -0.68
C LEU A 54 6.73 -11.83 0.11
N ASP A 55 6.32 -13.10 0.12
CA ASP A 55 6.96 -14.20 0.83
C ASP A 55 8.46 -14.34 0.53
N ARG A 56 8.89 -13.97 -0.68
CA ARG A 56 10.29 -14.04 -1.15
C ARG A 56 11.06 -12.72 -1.03
N LEU A 57 10.45 -11.69 -0.45
CA LEU A 57 10.97 -10.33 -0.41
C LEU A 57 11.13 -9.89 1.05
N GLU A 58 12.27 -10.27 1.64
CA GLU A 58 12.53 -10.14 3.09
C GLU A 58 12.38 -8.72 3.64
N HIS A 59 12.65 -7.70 2.81
CA HIS A 59 12.59 -6.30 3.23
C HIS A 59 11.25 -5.63 2.92
N TRP A 60 10.26 -6.36 2.40
CA TRP A 60 8.97 -5.79 2.03
C TRP A 60 7.87 -6.34 2.91
N THR A 61 7.08 -5.42 3.46
CA THR A 61 5.95 -5.74 4.35
C THR A 61 4.67 -5.15 3.77
N TYR A 62 3.53 -5.77 4.04
CA TYR A 62 2.23 -5.21 3.65
C TYR A 62 1.42 -4.86 4.88
N THR A 63 0.65 -3.77 4.79
CA THR A 63 -0.30 -3.35 5.81
C THR A 63 -1.61 -2.99 5.11
N PRO A 64 -2.78 -3.41 5.62
CA PRO A 64 -4.06 -2.97 5.05
C PRO A 64 -4.15 -1.44 5.07
N GLU A 65 -4.57 -0.85 3.96
CA GLU A 65 -4.82 0.59 3.87
C GLU A 65 -5.98 0.92 4.81
N ARG A 66 -5.68 1.33 6.04
CA ARG A 66 -6.70 1.79 6.97
C ARG A 66 -7.18 3.13 6.45
N SER A 67 -8.34 3.13 5.81
CA SER A 67 -9.05 4.35 5.47
C SER A 67 -9.27 5.13 6.76
N VAL A 68 -8.48 6.17 7.01
CA VAL A 68 -8.71 7.08 8.11
C VAL A 68 -10.02 7.77 7.77
N ARG A 69 -11.13 7.29 8.34
CA ARG A 69 -12.42 7.98 8.29
C ARG A 69 -12.28 9.24 9.11
N ILE A 70 -11.71 10.29 8.52
CA ILE A 70 -11.73 11.63 9.08
C ILE A 70 -13.21 12.02 9.12
N ARG A 71 -13.81 12.02 10.31
CA ARG A 71 -15.17 12.55 10.49
C ARG A 71 -15.13 14.01 10.04
N PRO A 72 -16.04 14.44 9.14
CA PRO A 72 -16.05 15.83 8.69
C PRO A 72 -16.25 16.73 9.92
N PRO A 73 -15.50 17.85 10.03
CA PRO A 73 -15.66 18.78 11.13
C PRO A 73 -17.09 19.33 11.10
N ARG A 74 -17.87 19.03 12.14
CA ARG A 74 -19.22 19.59 12.34
C ARG A 74 -19.09 21.08 12.66
N LYS A 75 -18.90 21.93 11.66
CA LYS A 75 -19.04 23.38 11.84
C LYS A 75 -20.53 23.72 11.87
N HIS A 76 -21.12 23.75 13.06
CA HIS A 76 -22.36 24.48 13.29
C HIS A 76 -22.04 25.98 13.20
N ILE A 77 -22.17 26.54 11.99
CA ILE A 77 -22.20 27.99 11.84
C ILE A 77 -23.56 28.43 12.38
N LYS A 78 -23.57 29.05 13.58
CA LYS A 78 -24.74 29.78 14.07
C LYS A 78 -24.97 30.93 13.09
N GLN A 79 -26.10 30.92 12.39
CA GLN A 79 -26.54 32.06 11.60
C GLN A 79 -26.67 33.28 12.53
N PRO A 80 -26.10 34.45 12.18
CA PRO A 80 -26.39 35.67 12.90
C PRO A 80 -27.85 36.07 12.66
N ALA A 81 -28.50 36.51 13.74
CA ALA A 81 -29.89 36.98 13.78
C ALA A 81 -30.07 38.32 13.06
#